data_AF-A0A1E7XIN8-F1
#
_entry.id   AF-A0A1E7XIN8-F1
#
_cell.length_a   1.000
_cell.length_b   1.000
_cell.length_c   1.000
_cell.angle_alpha   90.00
_cell.angle_beta   90.00
_cell.angle_gamma   90.00
#
_symmetry.space_group_name_H-M   'P 1'
#
loop_
_entity.id
_entity.type
_entity.pdbx_description
1 polymer ?
#
loop_
_entity_poly.entity_id
_entity_poly.type
_entity_poly.pdbx_seq_one_letter_code
_entity_poly.pdbx_strand_id
1 'polypeptide(L)'
;MKSSAKNLGSKFFSLVWTGVRRNYDNLDDNIAKHLGETEPDSPVEIHLSRMFSQVFKRHTREEADRLFIVGTKTTTPSLRKVSSRPVTPWFFTRVFLLLAISFVMLMALLFVFKSNKVIPGIIFIGSLAVPFSLLMMFFEINVYQNISVRQTMVIFLVGGILSLIVTMTFYLILPIRTEVSIESALIVGIVEELAKCVVIILFINTYKANYIFNGVLIGAAIGAGFSVFESSGYVSEYGLATIFTRSFQAIGTHAIWAAIIGGAVILGKTRKKQFTVKDFFTKPKFYVFFLIVICLHTFWDWDIPNTGIGVSLLQEFIDIIVGWFLIFIMIDAGLREVKTLQGQQIIIHRSKQKKLVNKR
;
A
#
# COMPACT_ATOMS: atom_id res chain seq x y z
N MET A 1 0.14 36.30 1.18
CA MET A 1 -0.27 34.94 0.77
C MET A 1 0.68 33.80 1.16
N LYS A 2 2.02 33.98 1.19
CA LYS A 2 2.98 32.90 1.58
C LYS A 2 2.90 32.39 3.04
N SER A 3 2.42 33.21 3.98
CA SER A 3 2.31 32.85 5.41
C SER A 3 1.12 31.92 5.73
N SER A 4 0.00 32.08 5.00
CA SER A 4 -1.23 31.30 5.24
C SER A 4 -1.08 29.83 4.78
N ALA A 5 -0.43 29.59 3.63
CA ALA A 5 -0.19 28.24 3.12
C ALA A 5 0.77 27.41 4.01
N LYS A 6 1.80 28.04 4.59
CA LYS A 6 2.71 27.39 5.55
C LYS A 6 2.00 26.95 6.83
N ASN A 7 1.08 27.77 7.34
CA ASN A 7 0.28 27.46 8.53
C ASN A 7 -0.81 26.41 8.28
N LEU A 8 -1.37 26.36 7.07
CA LEU A 8 -2.35 25.36 6.70
C LEU A 8 -1.69 23.98 6.51
N GLY A 9 -0.53 23.95 5.84
CA GLY A 9 0.29 22.74 5.71
C GLY A 9 0.72 22.20 7.07
N SER A 10 1.31 23.02 7.95
CA SER A 10 1.76 22.57 9.27
C SER A 10 0.62 22.08 10.16
N LYS A 11 -0.56 22.71 10.11
CA LYS A 11 -1.77 22.24 10.81
C LYS A 11 -2.35 20.98 10.21
N PHE A 12 -2.30 20.81 8.89
CA PHE A 12 -2.75 19.59 8.22
C PHE A 12 -1.82 18.41 8.52
N PHE A 13 -0.50 18.63 8.44
CA PHE A 13 0.51 17.65 8.85
C PHE A 13 0.38 17.31 10.33
N SER A 14 0.18 18.32 11.20
CA SER A 14 -0.07 18.06 12.61
C SER A 14 -1.39 17.33 12.80
N LEU A 15 -2.46 17.60 12.04
CA LEU A 15 -3.74 16.88 12.16
C LEU A 15 -3.62 15.40 11.74
N VAL A 16 -2.96 15.10 10.63
CA VAL A 16 -2.73 13.72 10.17
C VAL A 16 -1.83 12.98 11.16
N TRP A 17 -0.73 13.61 11.58
CA TRP A 17 0.23 13.06 12.53
C TRP A 17 -0.37 12.90 13.93
N THR A 18 -0.97 13.95 14.49
CA THR A 18 -1.61 13.93 15.83
C THR A 18 -2.88 13.08 15.84
N GLY A 19 -3.62 12.99 14.74
CA GLY A 19 -4.81 12.14 14.63
C GLY A 19 -4.48 10.66 14.69
N VAL A 20 -3.45 10.21 13.96
CA VAL A 20 -2.91 8.84 14.06
C VAL A 20 -2.38 8.59 15.48
N ARG A 21 -1.64 9.54 16.04
CA ARG A 21 -1.00 9.51 17.36
C ARG A 21 -1.99 9.43 18.54
N ARG A 22 -2.97 10.34 18.65
CA ARG A 22 -3.83 10.54 19.83
C ARG A 22 -4.73 9.36 20.24
N ASN A 23 -4.99 8.40 19.35
CA ASN A 23 -5.82 7.23 19.66
C ASN A 23 -5.02 6.06 20.24
N TYR A 24 -3.71 6.04 19.97
CA TYR A 24 -2.77 5.06 20.51
C TYR A 24 -2.10 5.62 21.77
N ASP A 25 -1.72 6.91 21.80
CA ASP A 25 -1.08 7.56 22.95
C ASP A 25 -1.89 7.46 24.26
N ASN A 26 -3.19 7.77 24.26
CA ASN A 26 -4.01 7.67 25.48
C ASN A 26 -4.09 6.22 26.03
N LEU A 27 -3.90 5.23 25.16
CA LEU A 27 -3.97 3.81 25.50
C LEU A 27 -2.58 3.27 25.85
N ASP A 28 -1.56 3.67 25.11
CA ASP A 28 -0.15 3.38 25.34
C ASP A 28 0.35 4.02 26.63
N ASP A 29 -0.08 5.24 26.98
CA ASP A 29 0.23 5.90 28.26
C ASP A 29 -0.36 5.14 29.45
N ASN A 30 -1.60 4.66 29.31
CA ASN A 30 -2.26 3.86 30.33
C ASN A 30 -1.61 2.47 30.46
N ILE A 31 -1.20 1.87 29.34
CA ILE A 31 -0.50 0.58 29.29
C ILE A 31 0.91 0.70 29.88
N ALA A 32 1.68 1.72 29.50
CA ALA A 32 3.04 2.00 29.97
C ALA A 32 3.05 2.28 31.47
N LYS A 33 2.10 3.08 31.99
CA LYS A 33 1.87 3.24 33.44
C LYS A 33 1.61 1.91 34.15
N HIS A 34 0.92 0.97 33.52
CA HIS A 34 0.66 -0.37 34.08
C HIS A 34 1.84 -1.35 33.94
N LEU A 35 2.81 -1.06 33.06
CA LEU A 35 3.99 -1.88 32.81
C LEU A 35 5.25 -1.35 33.52
N GLY A 36 5.22 -0.12 34.05
CA GLY A 36 6.35 0.48 34.77
C GLY A 36 7.46 0.98 33.83
N GLU A 37 7.15 1.19 32.55
CA GLU A 37 8.10 1.72 31.57
C GLU A 37 8.12 3.25 31.65
N THR A 38 9.29 3.83 31.89
CA THR A 38 9.48 5.28 32.11
C THR A 38 9.51 6.12 30.84
N GLU A 39 9.56 5.51 29.65
CA GLU A 39 9.51 6.24 28.37
C GLU A 39 8.64 5.51 27.33
N PRO A 40 7.34 5.86 27.24
CA PRO A 40 6.41 5.27 26.27
C PRO A 40 6.65 5.74 24.83
N ASP A 41 7.36 6.84 24.65
CA ASP A 41 7.09 7.80 23.57
C ASP A 41 8.26 7.98 22.59
N SER A 42 9.18 7.01 22.50
CA SER A 42 10.18 7.04 21.44
C SER A 42 9.50 6.72 20.10
N PRO A 43 9.52 7.63 19.11
CA PRO A 43 9.06 7.30 17.76
C PRO A 43 9.80 6.06 17.29
N VAL A 44 9.11 5.13 16.62
CA VAL A 44 9.83 4.03 15.96
C VAL A 44 10.61 4.68 14.83
N GLU A 45 11.89 4.97 15.06
CA GLU A 45 12.73 5.57 14.03
C GLU A 45 12.88 4.59 12.86
N ILE A 46 12.11 4.82 11.80
CA ILE A 46 12.22 4.08 10.55
C ILE A 46 13.38 4.68 9.76
N HIS A 47 14.56 4.08 9.93
CA HIS A 47 15.71 4.38 9.09
C HIS A 47 15.59 3.58 7.78
N LEU A 48 15.41 4.28 6.64
CA LEU A 48 15.36 3.68 5.29
C LEU A 48 16.53 2.73 5.03
N SER A 49 17.75 3.15 5.41
CA SER A 49 18.97 2.35 5.28
C SER A 49 18.90 1.03 6.05
N ARG A 50 18.21 1.01 7.19
CA ARG A 50 18.00 -0.18 8.00
C ARG A 50 16.93 -1.09 7.40
N MET A 51 15.82 -0.51 6.92
CA MET A 51 14.73 -1.26 6.30
C MET A 51 15.20 -2.05 5.07
N PHE A 52 16.04 -1.47 4.22
CA PHE A 52 16.56 -2.15 3.03
C PHE A 52 17.95 -2.80 3.22
N SER A 53 18.41 -2.94 4.48
CA SER A 53 19.75 -3.46 4.79
C SER A 53 20.00 -4.92 4.39
N GLN A 54 18.94 -5.70 4.13
CA GLN A 54 19.04 -7.10 3.73
C GLN A 54 19.03 -7.28 2.20
N VAL A 55 18.69 -6.25 1.41
CA VAL A 55 18.56 -6.34 -0.06
C VAL A 55 19.81 -6.90 -0.73
N PHE A 56 21.00 -6.47 -0.30
CA PHE A 56 22.27 -6.86 -0.91
C PHE A 56 22.92 -8.09 -0.25
N LYS A 57 22.28 -8.69 0.76
CA LYS A 57 22.79 -9.87 1.45
C LYS A 57 22.40 -11.16 0.73
N ARG A 58 23.17 -12.21 0.99
CA ARG A 58 22.85 -13.57 0.53
C ARG A 58 21.80 -14.16 1.44
N HIS A 59 20.81 -14.79 0.83
CA HIS A 59 19.70 -15.47 1.49
C HIS A 59 19.59 -16.89 0.96
N THR A 60 19.21 -17.84 1.81
CA THR A 60 19.09 -19.24 1.40
C THR A 60 17.74 -19.49 0.71
N ARG A 61 17.61 -20.63 0.03
CA ARG A 61 16.34 -21.02 -0.61
C ARG A 61 15.25 -21.24 0.43
N GLU A 62 15.60 -21.83 1.58
CA GLU A 62 14.67 -22.08 2.67
C GLU A 62 14.12 -20.77 3.26
N GLU A 63 14.92 -19.70 3.31
CA GLU A 63 14.44 -18.37 3.72
C GLU A 63 13.40 -17.81 2.75
N ALA A 64 13.60 -18.00 1.44
CA ALA A 64 12.63 -17.63 0.43
C ALA A 64 11.36 -18.49 0.53
N ASP A 65 11.49 -19.82 0.64
CA ASP A 65 10.37 -20.76 0.72
C ASP A 65 9.49 -20.50 1.95
N ARG A 66 10.09 -20.06 3.06
CA ARG A 66 9.36 -19.64 4.27
C ARG A 66 8.38 -18.49 4.01
N LEU A 67 8.69 -17.59 3.08
CA LEU A 67 7.76 -16.51 2.70
C LEU A 67 6.52 -17.07 2.00
N PHE A 68 6.64 -18.16 1.23
CA PHE A 68 5.51 -18.72 0.49
C PHE A 68 4.52 -19.50 1.38
N ILE A 69 4.99 -20.02 2.51
CA ILE A 69 4.16 -20.82 3.42
C ILE A 69 3.43 -19.99 4.48
N VAL A 70 3.63 -18.67 4.57
CA VAL A 70 2.95 -17.83 5.57
C VAL A 70 1.43 -17.74 5.31
N GLY A 71 0.67 -17.30 6.32
CA GLY A 71 -0.77 -17.11 6.20
C GLY A 71 -1.60 -18.40 6.19
N THR A 72 -1.01 -19.53 6.57
CA THR A 72 -1.75 -20.79 6.82
C THR A 72 -2.11 -20.92 8.31
N LYS A 73 -2.97 -21.90 8.63
CA LYS A 73 -3.37 -22.16 10.03
C LYS A 73 -2.18 -22.46 10.95
N THR A 74 -1.12 -23.07 10.43
CA THR A 74 0.04 -23.52 11.22
C THR A 74 1.21 -22.54 11.18
N THR A 75 1.27 -21.67 10.16
CA THR A 75 2.39 -20.73 9.96
C THR A 75 2.08 -19.30 10.37
N THR A 76 0.81 -18.93 10.54
CA THR A 76 0.44 -17.59 11.02
C THR A 76 0.91 -17.42 12.48
N PRO A 77 1.78 -16.45 12.78
CA PRO A 77 2.28 -16.25 14.13
C PRO A 77 1.19 -15.79 15.08
N SER A 78 1.29 -16.19 16.35
CA SER A 78 0.48 -15.58 17.40
C SER A 78 0.93 -14.15 17.64
N LEU A 79 0.02 -13.29 18.15
CA LEU A 79 0.30 -11.87 18.37
C LEU A 79 1.57 -11.61 19.20
N ARG A 80 1.91 -12.49 20.16
CA ARG A 80 3.13 -12.39 20.97
C ARG A 80 4.43 -12.61 20.17
N LYS A 81 4.36 -13.35 19.05
CA LYS A 81 5.49 -13.65 18.16
C LYS A 81 5.62 -12.65 16.99
N VAL A 82 4.62 -11.78 16.80
CA VAL A 82 4.66 -10.74 15.76
C VAL A 82 5.75 -9.71 16.09
N SER A 83 6.58 -9.38 15.10
CA SER A 83 7.62 -8.35 15.27
C SER A 83 7.00 -6.97 15.43
N SER A 84 7.40 -6.26 16.49
CA SER A 84 7.10 -4.83 16.70
C SER A 84 8.18 -3.90 16.13
N ARG A 85 9.20 -4.47 15.47
CA ARG A 85 10.24 -3.74 14.74
C ARG A 85 10.00 -3.80 13.24
N PRO A 86 10.40 -2.78 12.46
CA PRO A 86 10.34 -2.83 11.02
C PRO A 86 11.02 -4.08 10.48
N VAL A 87 10.32 -4.81 9.62
CA VAL A 87 10.91 -5.91 8.85
C VAL A 87 11.80 -5.37 7.74
N THR A 88 12.71 -6.21 7.28
CA THR A 88 13.73 -5.82 6.30
C THR A 88 13.49 -6.57 4.98
N PRO A 89 12.60 -6.06 4.10
CA PRO A 89 12.25 -6.77 2.88
C PRO A 89 13.46 -6.87 1.94
N TRP A 90 13.61 -8.01 1.30
CA TRP A 90 14.70 -8.30 0.37
C TRP A 90 14.25 -9.15 -0.82
N PHE A 91 13.25 -10.01 -0.65
CA PHE A 91 12.83 -10.98 -1.67
C PHE A 91 12.22 -10.29 -2.90
N PHE A 92 11.53 -9.17 -2.71
CA PHE A 92 10.99 -8.34 -3.79
C PHE A 92 12.04 -7.95 -4.84
N THR A 93 13.30 -7.72 -4.43
CA THR A 93 14.38 -7.42 -5.38
C THR A 93 14.78 -8.62 -6.21
N ARG A 94 14.69 -9.84 -5.66
CA ARG A 94 14.95 -11.07 -6.40
C ARG A 94 13.85 -11.34 -7.42
N VAL A 95 12.60 -11.03 -7.05
CA VAL A 95 11.45 -11.06 -7.97
C VAL A 95 11.64 -10.03 -9.09
N PHE A 96 12.03 -8.80 -8.77
CA PHE A 96 12.32 -7.77 -9.77
C PHE A 96 13.43 -8.20 -10.72
N LEU A 97 14.55 -8.71 -10.21
CA LEU A 97 15.67 -9.16 -11.04
C LEU A 97 15.26 -10.31 -11.96
N LEU A 98 14.47 -11.27 -11.48
CA LEU A 98 13.96 -12.35 -12.30
C LEU A 98 13.08 -11.81 -13.45
N LEU A 99 12.17 -10.89 -13.17
CA LEU A 99 11.30 -10.28 -14.16
C LEU A 99 12.07 -9.39 -15.14
N ALA A 100 13.07 -8.63 -14.66
CA ALA A 100 13.94 -7.81 -15.50
C ALA A 100 14.81 -8.65 -16.44
N ILE A 101 15.40 -9.75 -15.96
CA ILE A 101 16.14 -10.69 -16.80
C ILE A 101 15.21 -11.30 -17.85
N SER A 102 14.01 -11.72 -17.44
CA SER A 102 13.00 -12.27 -18.37
C SER A 102 12.61 -11.24 -19.43
N PHE A 103 12.44 -9.97 -19.06
CA PHE A 103 12.17 -8.87 -19.97
C PHE A 103 13.31 -8.68 -20.99
N VAL A 104 14.56 -8.65 -20.52
CA VAL A 104 15.75 -8.53 -21.40
C VAL A 104 15.84 -9.71 -22.36
N MET A 105 15.59 -10.94 -21.91
CA MET A 105 15.56 -12.13 -22.76
C MET A 105 14.47 -12.02 -23.84
N LEU A 106 13.27 -11.55 -23.49
CA LEU A 106 12.19 -11.33 -24.46
C LEU A 106 12.54 -10.22 -25.46
N MET A 107 13.16 -9.13 -24.99
CA MET A 107 13.64 -8.05 -25.86
C MET A 107 14.73 -8.56 -26.82
N ALA A 108 15.62 -9.45 -26.39
CA ALA A 108 16.61 -10.09 -27.27
C ALA A 108 15.92 -10.94 -28.35
N LEU A 109 14.88 -11.70 -28.01
CA LEU A 109 14.07 -12.45 -29.00
C LEU A 109 13.43 -11.53 -30.04
N LEU A 110 13.00 -10.34 -29.64
CA LEU A 110 12.45 -9.35 -30.57
C LEU A 110 13.53 -8.72 -31.45
N PHE A 111 14.62 -8.21 -30.88
CA PHE A 111 15.59 -7.40 -31.63
C PHE A 111 16.65 -8.21 -32.37
N VAL A 112 17.11 -9.31 -31.80
CA VAL A 112 18.15 -10.18 -32.39
C VAL A 112 17.50 -11.19 -33.33
N PHE A 113 16.47 -11.89 -32.84
CA PHE A 113 15.82 -12.98 -33.58
C PHE A 113 14.61 -12.52 -34.41
N LYS A 114 14.24 -11.24 -34.36
CA LYS A 114 13.15 -10.62 -35.14
C LYS A 114 11.80 -11.33 -34.99
N SER A 115 11.55 -11.93 -33.82
CA SER A 115 10.31 -12.68 -33.56
C SER A 115 9.22 -11.80 -32.97
N ASN A 116 8.24 -11.40 -33.78
CA ASN A 116 7.10 -10.60 -33.29
C ASN A 116 6.18 -11.37 -32.33
N LYS A 117 6.28 -12.71 -32.28
CA LYS A 117 5.47 -13.55 -31.37
C LYS A 117 5.76 -13.28 -29.89
N VAL A 118 6.89 -12.65 -29.57
CA VAL A 118 7.25 -12.34 -28.18
C VAL A 118 6.64 -11.04 -27.66
N ILE A 119 6.03 -10.22 -28.53
CA ILE A 119 5.46 -8.91 -28.16
C ILE A 119 4.45 -9.03 -27.00
N PRO A 120 3.46 -9.95 -27.00
CA PRO A 120 2.56 -10.10 -25.86
C PRO A 120 3.30 -10.44 -24.55
N GLY A 121 4.39 -11.22 -24.64
CA GLY A 121 5.25 -11.53 -23.50
C GLY A 121 6.00 -10.31 -22.98
N ILE A 122 6.50 -9.45 -23.87
CA ILE A 122 7.17 -8.19 -23.51
C ILE A 122 6.19 -7.25 -22.80
N ILE A 123 4.98 -7.08 -23.33
CA ILE A 123 3.92 -6.28 -22.71
C ILE A 123 3.61 -6.82 -21.31
N PHE A 124 3.35 -8.13 -21.20
CA PHE A 124 3.01 -8.75 -19.92
C PHE A 124 4.13 -8.62 -18.89
N ILE A 125 5.36 -9.05 -19.21
CA ILE A 125 6.48 -9.00 -18.25
C ILE A 125 6.88 -7.56 -17.93
N GLY A 126 6.87 -6.67 -18.92
CA GLY A 126 7.19 -5.25 -18.74
C GLY A 126 6.21 -4.57 -17.79
N SER A 127 4.91 -4.74 -18.01
CA SER A 127 3.88 -4.19 -17.12
C SER A 127 3.85 -4.87 -15.75
N LEU A 128 4.27 -6.14 -15.63
CA LEU A 128 4.28 -6.89 -14.37
C LEU A 128 5.47 -6.55 -13.45
N ALA A 129 6.64 -6.24 -14.03
CA ALA A 129 7.92 -6.21 -13.32
C ALA A 129 7.92 -5.34 -12.05
N VAL A 130 7.57 -4.07 -12.17
CA VAL A 130 7.59 -3.13 -11.04
C VAL A 130 6.39 -3.34 -10.10
N PRO A 131 5.12 -3.37 -10.58
CA PRO A 131 3.96 -3.52 -9.69
C PRO A 131 4.00 -4.81 -8.87
N PHE A 132 4.37 -5.93 -9.48
CA PHE A 132 4.42 -7.22 -8.78
C PHE A 132 5.57 -7.27 -7.77
N SER A 133 6.71 -6.67 -8.09
CA SER A 133 7.82 -6.56 -7.14
C SER A 133 7.42 -5.70 -5.93
N LEU A 134 6.76 -4.55 -6.14
CA LEU A 134 6.23 -3.75 -5.04
C LEU A 134 5.22 -4.51 -4.18
N LEU A 135 4.32 -5.28 -4.80
CA LEU A 135 3.41 -6.16 -4.08
C LEU A 135 4.18 -7.15 -3.18
N MET A 136 5.22 -7.78 -3.69
CA MET A 136 6.05 -8.69 -2.89
C MET A 136 6.75 -7.98 -1.72
N MET A 137 7.16 -6.72 -1.91
CA MET A 137 7.69 -5.91 -0.81
C MET A 137 6.62 -5.67 0.27
N PHE A 138 5.39 -5.30 -0.10
CA PHE A 138 4.29 -5.13 0.86
C PHE A 138 3.89 -6.45 1.54
N PHE A 139 4.02 -7.56 0.83
CA PHE A 139 3.81 -8.90 1.37
C PHE A 139 4.85 -9.22 2.46
N GLU A 140 6.13 -8.91 2.22
CA GLU A 140 7.20 -9.05 3.22
C GLU A 140 7.01 -8.09 4.41
N ILE A 141 6.52 -6.86 4.16
CA ILE A 141 6.26 -5.84 5.18
C ILE A 141 5.14 -6.26 6.14
N ASN A 142 4.22 -7.14 5.72
CA ASN A 142 3.14 -7.61 6.57
C ASN A 142 3.63 -8.50 7.73
N VAL A 143 3.98 -7.87 8.85
CA VAL A 143 4.51 -8.52 10.06
C VAL A 143 3.55 -9.54 10.68
N TYR A 144 2.24 -9.44 10.42
CA TYR A 144 1.25 -10.38 10.95
C TYR A 144 1.24 -11.71 10.19
N GLN A 145 1.78 -11.77 8.96
CA GLN A 145 1.94 -13.00 8.19
C GLN A 145 0.66 -13.86 8.13
N ASN A 146 -0.49 -13.19 8.05
CA ASN A 146 -1.84 -13.77 8.18
C ASN A 146 -2.64 -13.75 6.87
N ILE A 147 -2.01 -13.30 5.78
CA ILE A 147 -2.54 -13.37 4.41
C ILE A 147 -1.55 -14.27 3.64
N SER A 148 -2.06 -15.37 3.10
CA SER A 148 -1.25 -16.33 2.35
C SER A 148 -0.96 -15.83 0.93
N VAL A 149 0.10 -16.36 0.30
CA VAL A 149 0.41 -16.07 -1.13
C VAL A 149 -0.80 -16.32 -2.02
N ARG A 150 -1.54 -17.41 -1.79
CA ARG A 150 -2.78 -17.70 -2.54
C ARG A 150 -3.79 -16.56 -2.43
N GLN A 151 -4.03 -16.04 -1.22
CA GLN A 151 -4.94 -14.91 -1.03
C GLN A 151 -4.41 -13.65 -1.70
N THR A 152 -3.11 -13.36 -1.54
CA THR A 152 -2.44 -12.23 -2.19
C THR A 152 -2.62 -12.28 -3.72
N MET A 153 -2.44 -13.45 -4.34
CA MET A 153 -2.63 -13.64 -5.79
C MET A 153 -4.09 -13.47 -6.22
N VAL A 154 -5.05 -13.96 -5.43
CA VAL A 154 -6.48 -13.72 -5.70
C VAL A 154 -6.81 -12.23 -5.63
N ILE A 155 -6.31 -11.51 -4.62
CA ILE A 155 -6.54 -10.08 -4.48
C ILE A 155 -5.88 -9.31 -5.64
N PHE A 156 -4.65 -9.68 -6.02
CA PHE A 156 -3.92 -9.07 -7.12
C PHE A 156 -4.65 -9.26 -8.45
N LEU A 157 -4.99 -10.49 -8.82
CA LEU A 157 -5.64 -10.79 -10.11
C LEU A 157 -7.10 -10.36 -10.11
N VAL A 158 -7.92 -10.95 -9.22
CA VAL A 158 -9.37 -10.73 -9.22
C VAL A 158 -9.70 -9.33 -8.71
N GLY A 159 -9.01 -8.86 -7.68
CA GLY A 159 -9.24 -7.52 -7.15
C GLY A 159 -8.79 -6.42 -8.11
N GLY A 160 -7.65 -6.59 -8.80
CA GLY A 160 -7.18 -5.65 -9.83
C GLY A 160 -8.11 -5.58 -11.06
N ILE A 161 -8.60 -6.73 -11.54
CA ILE A 161 -9.58 -6.77 -12.64
C ILE A 161 -10.91 -6.17 -12.18
N LEU A 162 -11.37 -6.52 -10.99
CA LEU A 162 -12.64 -6.02 -10.46
C LEU A 162 -12.61 -4.50 -10.26
N SER A 163 -11.49 -3.91 -9.83
CA SER A 163 -11.39 -2.46 -9.72
C SER A 163 -11.47 -1.78 -11.09
N LEU A 164 -10.87 -2.34 -12.14
CA LEU A 164 -11.06 -1.85 -13.52
C LEU A 164 -12.52 -1.93 -13.97
N ILE A 165 -13.21 -3.06 -13.71
CA ILE A 165 -14.65 -3.20 -14.04
C ILE A 165 -15.47 -2.12 -13.32
N VAL A 166 -15.20 -1.87 -12.04
CA VAL A 166 -15.90 -0.83 -11.27
C VAL A 166 -15.58 0.56 -11.82
N THR A 167 -14.31 0.85 -12.15
CA THR A 167 -13.90 2.10 -12.81
C THR A 167 -14.70 2.33 -14.10
N MET A 168 -14.73 1.34 -14.99
CA MET A 168 -15.47 1.42 -16.25
C MET A 168 -16.97 1.61 -16.03
N THR A 169 -17.54 0.96 -15.03
CA THR A 169 -18.96 1.13 -14.66
C THR A 169 -19.25 2.57 -14.19
N PHE A 170 -18.35 3.19 -13.43
CA PHE A 170 -18.49 4.57 -13.01
C PHE A 170 -18.37 5.55 -14.18
N TYR A 171 -17.49 5.27 -15.14
CA TYR A 171 -17.38 6.07 -16.36
C TYR A 171 -18.62 6.02 -17.25
N LEU A 172 -19.41 4.93 -17.23
CA LEU A 172 -20.70 4.90 -17.93
C LEU A 172 -21.72 5.90 -17.37
N ILE A 173 -21.56 6.34 -16.12
CA ILE A 173 -22.51 7.19 -15.41
C ILE A 173 -22.05 8.66 -15.40
N LEU A 174 -20.75 8.91 -15.63
CA LEU A 174 -20.14 10.24 -15.52
C LEU A 174 -19.79 10.80 -16.91
N PRO A 175 -20.14 12.07 -17.20
CA PRO A 175 -19.81 12.71 -18.47
C PRO A 175 -18.32 13.10 -18.49
N ILE A 176 -17.45 12.19 -18.93
CA ILE A 176 -16.04 12.52 -19.15
C ILE A 176 -15.93 13.28 -20.47
N ARG A 177 -15.46 14.53 -20.41
CA ARG A 177 -15.07 15.29 -21.60
C ARG A 177 -13.66 14.89 -22.00
N THR A 178 -13.40 14.75 -23.29
CA THR A 178 -12.10 14.34 -23.86
C THR A 178 -11.05 15.46 -23.88
N GLU A 179 -11.30 16.58 -23.19
CA GLU A 179 -10.40 17.73 -23.16
C GLU A 179 -9.34 17.54 -22.08
N VAL A 180 -8.06 17.62 -22.47
CA VAL A 180 -6.90 17.55 -21.57
C VAL A 180 -6.95 18.76 -20.63
N SER A 181 -7.45 18.54 -19.42
CA SER A 181 -7.75 19.59 -18.43
C SER A 181 -7.57 19.06 -17.02
N ILE A 182 -7.30 19.96 -16.06
CA ILE A 182 -7.28 19.59 -14.64
C ILE A 182 -8.63 19.02 -14.16
N GLU A 183 -9.74 19.45 -14.76
CA GLU A 183 -11.08 18.90 -14.47
C GLU A 183 -11.18 17.43 -14.90
N SER A 184 -10.72 17.10 -16.11
CA SER A 184 -10.67 15.71 -16.58
C SER A 184 -9.78 14.83 -15.69
N ALA A 185 -8.57 15.30 -15.33
CA ALA A 185 -7.65 14.60 -14.44
C ALA A 185 -8.25 14.39 -13.04
N LEU A 186 -8.99 15.38 -12.53
CA LEU A 186 -9.68 15.27 -11.24
C LEU A 186 -10.80 14.24 -11.28
N ILE A 187 -11.60 14.21 -12.35
CA ILE A 187 -12.67 13.23 -12.53
C ILE A 187 -12.06 11.82 -12.62
N VAL A 188 -11.00 11.63 -13.40
CA VAL A 188 -10.27 10.35 -13.48
C VAL A 188 -9.78 9.93 -12.11
N GLY A 189 -9.03 10.80 -11.42
CA GLY A 189 -8.50 10.51 -10.09
C GLY A 189 -9.58 10.18 -9.05
N ILE A 190 -10.72 10.88 -9.07
CA ILE A 190 -11.85 10.56 -8.18
C ILE A 190 -12.43 9.18 -8.51
N VAL A 191 -12.74 8.95 -9.78
CA VAL A 191 -13.44 7.73 -10.22
C VAL A 191 -12.60 6.50 -9.96
N GLU A 192 -11.35 6.52 -10.37
CA GLU A 192 -10.49 5.37 -10.27
C GLU A 192 -10.15 5.02 -8.82
N GLU A 193 -9.84 6.02 -8.00
CA GLU A 193 -9.49 5.77 -6.60
C GLU A 193 -10.72 5.37 -5.78
N LEU A 194 -11.91 5.90 -6.11
CA LEU A 194 -13.17 5.42 -5.54
C LEU A 194 -13.44 3.97 -5.91
N ALA A 195 -13.25 3.59 -7.18
CA ALA A 195 -13.43 2.22 -7.65
C ALA A 195 -12.50 1.24 -6.92
N LYS A 196 -11.20 1.57 -6.83
CA LYS A 196 -10.22 0.80 -6.05
C LYS A 196 -10.63 0.74 -4.57
N CYS A 197 -11.07 1.85 -3.97
CA CYS A 197 -11.51 1.89 -2.58
C CYS A 197 -12.70 0.95 -2.31
N VAL A 198 -13.70 0.91 -3.19
CA VAL A 198 -14.85 -0.01 -3.08
C VAL A 198 -14.37 -1.46 -3.05
N VAL A 199 -13.49 -1.84 -3.97
CA VAL A 199 -12.94 -3.21 -4.05
C VAL A 199 -12.06 -3.52 -2.83
N ILE A 200 -11.25 -2.58 -2.37
CA ILE A 200 -10.44 -2.71 -1.14
C ILE A 200 -11.34 -3.00 0.06
N ILE A 201 -12.44 -2.24 0.25
CA ILE A 201 -13.40 -2.45 1.34
C ILE A 201 -14.03 -3.84 1.24
N LEU A 202 -14.42 -4.27 0.03
CA LEU A 202 -14.97 -5.60 -0.23
C LEU A 202 -14.02 -6.70 0.24
N PHE A 203 -12.75 -6.64 -0.14
CA PHE A 203 -11.75 -7.65 0.22
C PHE A 203 -11.36 -7.60 1.71
N ILE A 204 -11.24 -6.41 2.30
CA ILE A 204 -11.01 -6.23 3.74
C ILE A 204 -12.14 -6.87 4.56
N ASN A 205 -13.38 -6.68 4.13
CA ASN A 205 -14.55 -7.25 4.80
C ASN A 205 -14.64 -8.77 4.59
N THR A 206 -14.40 -9.25 3.37
CA THR A 206 -14.42 -10.68 3.01
C THR A 206 -13.39 -11.47 3.82
N TYR A 207 -12.15 -10.99 3.88
CA TYR A 207 -11.09 -11.63 4.65
C TYR A 207 -11.10 -11.30 6.14
N LYS A 208 -12.06 -10.50 6.61
CA LYS A 208 -12.14 -10.03 8.00
C LYS A 208 -10.80 -9.45 8.47
N ALA A 209 -10.12 -8.70 7.60
CA ALA A 209 -8.84 -8.07 7.88
C ALA A 209 -9.01 -6.99 8.97
N ASN A 210 -8.12 -6.98 9.97
CA ASN A 210 -8.29 -6.14 11.17
C ASN A 210 -7.03 -5.37 11.58
N TYR A 211 -5.96 -5.45 10.79
CA TYR A 211 -4.68 -4.84 11.10
C TYR A 211 -4.25 -3.93 9.95
N ILE A 212 -3.55 -2.84 10.26
CA ILE A 212 -3.15 -1.82 9.28
C ILE A 212 -2.34 -2.46 8.15
N PHE A 213 -1.38 -3.33 8.50
CA PHE A 213 -0.58 -4.07 7.52
C PHE A 213 -1.41 -5.00 6.62
N ASN A 214 -2.53 -5.56 7.10
CA ASN A 214 -3.44 -6.30 6.23
C ASN A 214 -4.11 -5.37 5.20
N GLY A 215 -4.55 -4.19 5.65
CA GLY A 215 -5.15 -3.19 4.78
C GLY A 215 -4.17 -2.72 3.71
N VAL A 216 -2.95 -2.37 4.11
CA VAL A 216 -1.85 -1.98 3.21
C VAL A 216 -1.57 -3.07 2.18
N LEU A 217 -1.43 -4.34 2.60
CA LEU A 217 -1.18 -5.45 1.67
C LEU A 217 -2.34 -5.68 0.69
N ILE A 218 -3.59 -5.67 1.17
CA ILE A 218 -4.77 -5.83 0.31
C ILE A 218 -4.84 -4.68 -0.71
N GLY A 219 -4.62 -3.46 -0.26
CA GLY A 219 -4.56 -2.27 -1.11
C GLY A 219 -3.47 -2.37 -2.17
N ALA A 220 -2.22 -2.64 -1.75
CA ALA A 220 -1.09 -2.83 -2.65
C ALA A 220 -1.35 -3.90 -3.71
N ALA A 221 -1.97 -5.01 -3.33
CA ALA A 221 -2.31 -6.10 -4.26
C ALA A 221 -3.32 -5.63 -5.33
N ILE A 222 -4.40 -4.97 -4.92
CA ILE A 222 -5.41 -4.44 -5.87
C ILE A 222 -4.79 -3.39 -6.79
N GLY A 223 -4.04 -2.42 -6.23
CA GLY A 223 -3.41 -1.35 -7.00
C GLY A 223 -2.32 -1.86 -7.94
N ALA A 224 -1.53 -2.85 -7.52
CA ALA A 224 -0.56 -3.50 -8.39
C ALA A 224 -1.27 -4.24 -9.54
N GLY A 225 -2.34 -4.98 -9.26
CA GLY A 225 -3.12 -5.65 -10.29
C GLY A 225 -3.70 -4.67 -11.30
N PHE A 226 -4.35 -3.61 -10.81
CA PHE A 226 -4.86 -2.51 -11.63
C PHE A 226 -3.78 -1.94 -12.56
N SER A 227 -2.62 -1.59 -12.00
CA SER A 227 -1.49 -1.02 -12.76
C SER A 227 -0.97 -1.95 -13.85
N VAL A 228 -0.89 -3.26 -13.62
CA VAL A 228 -0.43 -4.24 -14.62
C VAL A 228 -1.38 -4.29 -15.81
N PHE A 229 -2.67 -4.46 -15.55
CA PHE A 229 -3.68 -4.61 -16.61
C PHE A 229 -3.87 -3.31 -17.41
N GLU A 230 -3.93 -2.18 -16.71
CA GLU A 230 -4.02 -0.87 -17.35
C GLU A 230 -2.77 -0.58 -18.21
N SER A 231 -1.57 -0.73 -17.64
CA SER A 231 -0.32 -0.46 -18.38
C SER A 231 -0.18 -1.36 -19.59
N SER A 232 -0.66 -2.61 -19.53
CA SER A 232 -0.67 -3.50 -20.69
C SER A 232 -1.53 -2.95 -21.82
N GLY A 233 -2.68 -2.34 -21.49
CA GLY A 233 -3.55 -1.64 -22.43
C GLY A 233 -2.85 -0.43 -23.07
N TYR A 234 -2.29 0.47 -22.27
CA TYR A 234 -1.54 1.64 -22.77
C TYR A 234 -0.36 1.24 -23.67
N VAL A 235 0.37 0.19 -23.30
CA VAL A 235 1.49 -0.29 -24.13
C VAL A 235 0.99 -0.87 -25.46
N SER A 236 -0.16 -1.55 -25.45
CA SER A 236 -0.78 -2.04 -26.67
C SER A 236 -1.28 -0.92 -27.57
N GLU A 237 -1.74 0.20 -27.00
CA GLU A 237 -2.29 1.36 -27.73
C GLU A 237 -1.19 2.30 -28.25
N TYR A 238 -0.22 2.64 -27.41
CA TYR A 238 0.79 3.67 -27.68
C TYR A 238 2.18 3.08 -28.03
N GLY A 239 2.34 1.77 -27.96
CA GLY A 239 3.56 1.04 -28.36
C GLY A 239 4.52 0.68 -27.21
N LEU A 240 5.54 -0.11 -27.55
CA LEU A 240 6.46 -0.71 -26.57
C LEU A 240 7.29 0.29 -25.76
N ALA A 241 7.55 1.49 -26.29
CA ALA A 241 8.30 2.52 -25.57
C ALA A 241 7.59 2.97 -24.28
N THR A 242 6.25 2.91 -24.27
CA THR A 242 5.39 3.22 -23.12
C THR A 242 5.66 2.32 -21.91
N ILE A 243 6.28 1.14 -22.10
CA ILE A 243 6.67 0.27 -20.98
C ILE A 243 7.61 1.00 -20.03
N PHE A 244 8.57 1.77 -20.55
CA PHE A 244 9.59 2.40 -19.72
C PHE A 244 9.01 3.50 -18.83
N THR A 245 8.15 4.35 -19.40
CA THR A 245 7.48 5.42 -18.64
C THR A 245 6.53 4.83 -17.60
N ARG A 246 5.66 3.90 -18.00
CA ARG A 246 4.72 3.24 -17.09
C ARG A 246 5.41 2.46 -15.98
N SER A 247 6.52 1.78 -16.29
CA SER A 247 7.30 1.04 -15.28
C SER A 247 7.98 1.97 -14.28
N PHE A 248 8.50 3.11 -14.73
CA PHE A 248 9.10 4.10 -13.85
C PHE A 248 8.05 4.72 -12.91
N GLN A 249 6.91 5.13 -13.47
CA GLN A 249 5.81 5.72 -12.70
C GLN A 249 5.23 4.73 -11.67
N ALA A 250 5.16 3.43 -12.01
CA ALA A 250 4.64 2.39 -11.12
C ALA A 250 5.37 2.29 -9.77
N ILE A 251 6.57 2.87 -9.62
CA ILE A 251 7.32 2.93 -8.36
C ILE A 251 6.54 3.71 -7.28
N GLY A 252 5.70 4.69 -7.66
CA GLY A 252 5.04 5.61 -6.74
C GLY A 252 3.52 5.74 -6.87
N THR A 253 2.89 5.09 -7.86
CA THR A 253 1.48 5.36 -8.21
C THR A 253 0.52 4.29 -7.67
N HIS A 254 -0.26 3.61 -8.52
CA HIS A 254 -1.47 2.88 -8.14
C HIS A 254 -1.28 1.87 -6.99
N ALA A 255 -0.17 1.12 -6.96
CA ALA A 255 0.09 0.16 -5.88
C ALA A 255 0.28 0.87 -4.52
N ILE A 256 1.01 1.98 -4.51
CA ILE A 256 1.27 2.81 -3.33
C ILE A 256 -0.01 3.49 -2.86
N TRP A 257 -0.73 4.15 -3.77
CA TRP A 257 -1.99 4.83 -3.51
C TRP A 257 -3.06 3.88 -2.95
N ALA A 258 -3.24 2.71 -3.57
CA ALA A 258 -4.17 1.71 -3.08
C ALA A 258 -3.75 1.15 -1.72
N ALA A 259 -2.45 0.97 -1.45
CA ALA A 259 -1.95 0.60 -0.12
C ALA A 259 -2.32 1.64 0.95
N ILE A 260 -2.16 2.92 0.64
CA ILE A 260 -2.54 4.03 1.54
C ILE A 260 -4.04 3.97 1.84
N ILE A 261 -4.88 3.80 0.81
CA ILE A 261 -6.34 3.65 0.97
C ILE A 261 -6.65 2.43 1.85
N GLY A 262 -6.03 1.28 1.61
CA GLY A 262 -6.23 0.07 2.39
C GLY A 262 -5.87 0.22 3.87
N GLY A 263 -4.74 0.85 4.17
CA GLY A 263 -4.37 1.21 5.54
C GLY A 263 -5.38 2.18 6.18
N ALA A 264 -5.81 3.19 5.42
CA ALA A 264 -6.79 4.19 5.87
C ALA A 264 -8.18 3.59 6.16
N VAL A 265 -8.63 2.60 5.37
CA VAL A 265 -9.86 1.85 5.65
C VAL A 265 -9.77 1.16 7.01
N ILE A 266 -8.64 0.51 7.32
CA ILE A 266 -8.45 -0.12 8.64
C ILE A 266 -8.42 0.92 9.77
N LEU A 267 -7.78 2.08 9.55
CA LEU A 267 -7.77 3.18 10.53
C LEU A 267 -9.17 3.76 10.81
N GLY A 268 -10.04 3.80 9.80
CA GLY A 268 -11.44 4.23 9.95
C GLY A 268 -12.36 3.15 10.52
N LYS A 269 -11.99 1.88 10.38
CA LYS A 269 -12.79 0.72 10.78
C LYS A 269 -12.79 0.49 12.30
N THR A 270 -13.96 0.20 12.86
CA THR A 270 -14.02 -0.38 14.21
C THR A 270 -13.51 -1.81 14.20
N ARG A 271 -12.52 -2.12 15.05
CA ARG A 271 -11.85 -3.43 15.08
C ARG A 271 -12.84 -4.59 15.24
N LYS A 272 -12.63 -5.68 14.48
CA LYS A 272 -13.50 -6.89 14.38
C LYS A 272 -14.91 -6.66 13.86
N LYS A 273 -15.30 -5.44 13.49
CA LYS A 273 -16.54 -5.16 12.76
C LYS A 273 -16.25 -5.08 11.27
N GLN A 274 -17.28 -5.00 10.43
CA GLN A 274 -17.11 -4.69 9.01
C GLN A 274 -16.95 -3.18 8.85
N PHE A 275 -16.21 -2.75 7.83
CA PHE A 275 -16.25 -1.35 7.40
C PHE A 275 -17.56 -1.14 6.63
N THR A 276 -18.35 -0.16 7.04
CA THR A 276 -19.67 0.11 6.48
C THR A 276 -19.70 1.41 5.68
N VAL A 277 -20.76 1.62 4.90
CA VAL A 277 -20.99 2.90 4.20
C VAL A 277 -21.05 4.06 5.20
N LYS A 278 -21.59 3.86 6.40
CA LYS A 278 -21.57 4.89 7.45
C LYS A 278 -20.14 5.25 7.86
N ASP A 279 -19.24 4.27 7.95
CA ASP A 279 -17.83 4.53 8.27
C ASP A 279 -17.15 5.31 7.15
N PHE A 280 -17.54 5.08 5.89
CA PHE A 280 -17.12 5.90 4.76
C PHE A 280 -17.37 7.37 5.09
N PHE A 281 -18.60 7.75 5.47
CA PHE A 281 -19.06 9.13 5.76
C PHE A 281 -18.74 9.74 7.11
N THR A 282 -18.24 8.96 8.07
CA THR A 282 -18.10 9.46 9.45
C THR A 282 -16.68 9.40 9.99
N LYS A 283 -15.74 8.81 9.27
CA LYS A 283 -14.38 8.56 9.78
C LYS A 283 -13.38 9.55 9.16
N PRO A 284 -13.02 10.64 9.86
CA PRO A 284 -12.16 11.68 9.31
C PRO A 284 -10.77 11.16 8.91
N LYS A 285 -10.24 10.17 9.62
CA LYS A 285 -8.93 9.57 9.31
C LYS A 285 -8.91 8.90 7.94
N PHE A 286 -9.94 8.12 7.63
CA PHE A 286 -10.08 7.50 6.32
C PHE A 286 -10.14 8.57 5.22
N TYR A 287 -10.98 9.58 5.43
CA TYR A 287 -11.19 10.64 4.46
C TYR A 287 -9.96 11.43 4.09
N VAL A 288 -9.13 11.79 5.06
CA VAL A 288 -7.94 12.60 4.78
C VAL A 288 -6.98 11.85 3.86
N PHE A 289 -6.69 10.57 4.13
CA PHE A 289 -5.83 9.78 3.25
C PHE A 289 -6.46 9.52 1.88
N PHE A 290 -7.77 9.29 1.83
CA PHE A 290 -8.47 9.09 0.56
C PHE A 290 -8.42 10.34 -0.33
N LEU A 291 -8.67 11.53 0.24
CA LEU A 291 -8.56 12.80 -0.48
C LEU A 291 -7.14 13.09 -0.94
N ILE A 292 -6.12 12.82 -0.11
CA ILE A 292 -4.72 12.97 -0.52
C ILE A 292 -4.43 12.09 -1.73
N VAL A 293 -4.87 10.83 -1.73
CA VAL A 293 -4.65 9.91 -2.85
C VAL A 293 -5.35 10.38 -4.13
N ILE A 294 -6.59 10.88 -4.04
CA ILE A 294 -7.26 11.51 -5.19
C ILE A 294 -6.43 12.69 -5.73
N CYS A 295 -5.89 13.52 -4.85
CA CYS A 295 -5.06 14.65 -5.26
C CYS A 295 -3.74 14.20 -5.91
N LEU A 296 -3.09 13.15 -5.39
CA LEU A 296 -1.89 12.57 -6.01
C LEU A 296 -2.20 12.01 -7.40
N HIS A 297 -3.30 11.28 -7.54
CA HIS A 297 -3.71 10.76 -8.84
C HIS A 297 -4.02 11.92 -9.81
N THR A 298 -4.84 12.88 -9.38
CA THR A 298 -5.16 14.07 -10.19
C THR A 298 -3.89 14.80 -10.62
N PHE A 299 -2.92 14.95 -9.70
CA PHE A 299 -1.66 15.61 -10.00
C PHE A 299 -0.84 14.80 -11.00
N TRP A 300 -0.74 13.48 -10.83
CA TRP A 300 -0.06 12.59 -11.76
C TRP A 300 -0.63 12.64 -13.18
N ASP A 301 -1.96 12.63 -13.31
CA ASP A 301 -2.69 12.57 -14.58
C ASP A 301 -2.82 13.94 -15.27
N TRP A 302 -2.54 15.02 -14.53
CA TRP A 302 -2.65 16.37 -15.06
C TRP A 302 -1.42 16.74 -15.90
N ASP A 303 -1.64 16.87 -17.20
CA ASP A 303 -0.67 17.49 -18.11
C ASP A 303 -0.70 19.03 -17.95
N ILE A 304 0.29 19.59 -17.25
CA ILE A 304 0.33 21.02 -16.94
C ILE A 304 0.56 21.81 -18.23
N PRO A 305 -0.39 22.68 -18.65
CA PRO A 305 -0.29 23.38 -19.92
C PRO A 305 0.95 24.28 -20.00
N ASN A 306 1.54 24.39 -21.20
CA ASN A 306 2.71 25.22 -21.48
C ASN A 306 3.96 24.83 -20.67
N THR A 307 4.08 23.56 -20.29
CA THR A 307 5.29 23.02 -19.66
C THR A 307 5.94 21.96 -20.53
N GLY A 308 7.18 21.57 -20.19
CA GLY A 308 7.93 20.54 -20.92
C GLY A 308 8.24 19.35 -20.03
N ILE A 309 8.89 18.34 -20.61
CA ILE A 309 9.18 17.04 -19.97
C ILE A 309 9.87 17.15 -18.60
N GLY A 310 10.67 18.20 -18.37
CA GLY A 310 11.33 18.42 -17.07
C GLY A 310 10.34 18.70 -15.94
N VAL A 311 9.22 19.37 -16.24
CA VAL A 311 8.15 19.62 -15.25
C VAL A 311 7.36 18.33 -14.99
N SER A 312 7.03 17.58 -16.04
CA SER A 312 6.34 16.28 -15.90
C SER A 312 7.16 15.30 -15.04
N LEU A 313 8.47 15.20 -15.28
CA LEU A 313 9.37 14.37 -14.47
C LEU A 313 9.47 14.85 -13.01
N LEU A 314 9.47 16.17 -12.78
CA LEU A 314 9.47 16.73 -11.43
C LEU A 314 8.15 16.42 -10.69
N GLN A 315 7.02 16.52 -11.39
CA GLN A 315 5.70 16.15 -10.89
C GLN A 315 5.66 14.68 -10.48
N GLU A 316 6.11 13.76 -11.34
CA GLU A 316 6.23 12.34 -11.02
C GLU A 316 7.14 12.08 -9.81
N PHE A 317 8.27 12.78 -9.72
CA PHE A 317 9.18 12.63 -8.58
C PHE A 317 8.57 13.11 -7.27
N ILE A 318 7.80 14.21 -7.30
CA ILE A 318 7.05 14.70 -6.14
C ILE A 318 5.99 13.67 -5.72
N ASP A 319 5.22 13.11 -6.66
CA ASP A 319 4.23 12.07 -6.36
C ASP A 319 4.84 10.84 -5.71
N ILE A 320 5.98 10.37 -6.24
CA ILE A 320 6.74 9.24 -5.67
C ILE A 320 7.13 9.59 -4.22
N ILE A 321 7.74 10.75 -3.97
CA ILE A 321 8.18 11.14 -2.62
C ILE A 321 6.99 11.20 -1.65
N VAL A 322 5.89 11.85 -2.04
CA VAL A 322 4.72 12.01 -1.18
C VAL A 322 4.05 10.67 -0.92
N GLY A 323 3.89 9.83 -1.94
CA GLY A 323 3.34 8.48 -1.82
C GLY A 323 4.15 7.62 -0.84
N TRP A 324 5.47 7.57 -1.00
CA TRP A 324 6.35 6.81 -0.10
C TRP A 324 6.37 7.37 1.33
N PHE A 325 6.33 8.68 1.49
CA PHE A 325 6.19 9.31 2.80
C PHE A 325 4.92 8.83 3.53
N LEU A 326 3.78 8.77 2.84
CA LEU A 326 2.53 8.26 3.39
C LEU A 326 2.60 6.76 3.71
N ILE A 327 3.32 5.96 2.92
CA ILE A 327 3.60 4.55 3.24
C ILE A 327 4.41 4.42 4.53
N PHE A 328 5.43 5.25 4.74
CA PHE A 328 6.19 5.23 5.99
C PHE A 328 5.32 5.59 7.20
N ILE A 329 4.38 6.53 7.05
CA ILE A 329 3.35 6.81 8.07
C ILE A 329 2.51 5.56 8.34
N MET A 330 2.07 4.83 7.32
CA MET A 330 1.29 3.60 7.49
C MET A 330 2.09 2.47 8.15
N ILE A 331 3.38 2.34 7.83
CA ILE A 331 4.28 1.37 8.46
C ILE A 331 4.47 1.70 9.94
N ASP A 332 4.75 2.97 10.29
CA ASP A 332 4.88 3.40 11.70
C ASP A 332 3.58 3.12 12.47
N ALA A 333 2.43 3.51 11.90
CA ALA A 333 1.12 3.26 12.49
C ALA A 333 0.86 1.75 12.70
N GLY A 334 1.25 0.91 11.74
CA GLY A 334 1.14 -0.55 11.83
C GLY A 334 2.03 -1.15 12.91
N LEU A 335 3.26 -0.66 13.08
CA LEU A 335 4.18 -1.13 14.12
C LEU A 335 3.72 -0.70 15.52
N ARG A 336 3.21 0.53 15.67
CA ARG A 336 2.56 0.99 16.91
C ARG A 336 1.36 0.12 17.24
N GLU A 337 0.52 -0.20 16.24
CA GLU A 337 -0.63 -1.10 16.43
C GLU A 337 -0.22 -2.45 17.04
N VAL A 338 0.90 -3.04 16.58
CA VAL A 338 1.44 -4.28 17.15
C VAL A 338 1.80 -4.12 18.63
N LYS A 339 2.53 -3.05 18.98
CA LYS A 339 2.95 -2.79 20.37
C LYS A 339 1.75 -2.65 21.30
N THR A 340 0.78 -1.81 20.93
CA THR A 340 -0.45 -1.59 21.71
C THR A 340 -1.21 -2.88 21.92
N LEU A 341 -1.36 -3.69 20.87
CA LEU A 341 -2.04 -4.98 20.93
C LEU A 341 -1.35 -5.98 21.86
N GLN A 342 -0.02 -6.05 21.81
CA GLN A 342 0.77 -6.89 22.71
C GLN A 342 0.63 -6.44 24.17
N GLY A 343 0.67 -5.13 24.43
CA GLY A 343 0.47 -4.54 25.75
C GLY A 343 -0.91 -4.85 26.34
N GLN A 344 -1.98 -4.69 25.56
CA GLN A 344 -3.35 -5.05 25.96
C GLN A 344 -3.46 -6.52 26.37
N GLN A 345 -2.83 -7.43 25.60
CA GLN A 345 -2.87 -8.85 25.90
C GLN A 345 -2.21 -9.19 27.24
N ILE A 346 -1.11 -8.51 27.58
CA ILE A 346 -0.40 -8.66 28.87
C ILE A 346 -1.29 -8.21 30.03
N ILE A 347 -1.93 -7.05 29.92
CA ILE A 347 -2.80 -6.51 30.98
C ILE A 347 -4.01 -7.41 31.23
N ILE A 348 -4.66 -7.89 30.16
CA ILE A 348 -5.80 -8.82 30.28
C ILE A 348 -5.37 -10.11 30.98
N HIS A 349 -4.19 -10.64 30.66
CA HIS A 349 -3.67 -11.84 31.30
C HIS A 349 -3.39 -11.61 32.79
N ARG A 350 -2.73 -10.51 33.15
CA ARG A 350 -2.47 -10.12 34.55
C ARG A 350 -3.76 -9.91 35.35
N SER A 351 -4.77 -9.28 34.76
CA SER A 351 -6.08 -9.07 35.39
C SER A 351 -6.80 -10.40 35.69
N LYS A 352 -6.78 -11.34 34.74
CA LYS A 352 -7.35 -12.68 34.93
C LYS A 352 -6.63 -13.47 36.02
N GLN A 353 -5.29 -13.41 36.07
CA GLN A 353 -4.52 -14.06 37.13
C GLN A 353 -4.82 -13.49 38.51
N LYS A 354 -4.88 -12.15 38.67
CA LYS A 354 -5.27 -11.51 39.95
C LYS A 354 -6.65 -11.94 40.42
N LYS A 355 -7.64 -12.04 39.52
CA LYS A 355 -8.99 -12.52 39.86
C LYS A 355 -9.04 -13.99 40.29
N LEU A 356 -8.11 -14.82 39.82
CA LEU A 356 -8.01 -16.23 40.21
C LEU A 356 -7.31 -16.40 41.56
N VAL A 357 -6.32 -15.56 41.87
CA VAL A 357 -5.63 -15.54 43.16
C VAL A 357 -6.57 -15.05 44.27
N ASN A 358 -7.34 -13.99 44.04
CA ASN A 358 -8.28 -13.44 45.02
C ASN A 358 -9.55 -14.31 45.23
N LYS A 359 -9.70 -15.41 44.49
CA LYS A 359 -10.81 -16.37 44.64
C LYS A 359 -10.41 -17.65 45.38
N ARG A 360 -9.13 -17.78 45.73
CA ARG A 360 -8.61 -18.80 46.66
C ARG A 360 -8.38 -18.11 47.99
#